data_AF-A0A4R7HU57-F1
#
_entry.id   AF-A0A4R7HU57-F1
#
_cell.length_a   1.000
_cell.length_b   1.000
_cell.length_c   1.000
_cell.angle_alpha   90.00
_cell.angle_beta   90.00
_cell.angle_gamma   90.00
#
_symmetry.space_group_name_H-M   'P 1'
#
loop_
_entity.id
_entity.type
_entity.pdbx_description
1 polymer ?
#
loop_
_entity_poly.entity_id
_entity_poly.type
_entity_poly.pdbx_seq_one_letter_code
_entity_poly.pdbx_strand_id
1 'polypeptide(L)'
;MQCHECGNSVAPDDRFCTACGASLADQQAATEPTDDDTAAVDASASTVAPSVEAGDDTDELAPTEQVDTVPIAVVETAEPDDVWGDDDPVWAATGSVDTIGQPIADTPSTDQLPATEPITEVWTRPGSATPIVTAEEVARDDPWTNEPGITRTTAMTTAPGTAQMPVLPTPIREKARFRFTAVLAFSVVGGIVTLLSLFATIVSVTSNERLVRTPETPAAFRTGDWISTDLADNMPIAGLIAVCLLVAGGVASAFGWRGGSGLAGGAGLAIAGIAALTVGLAQIPIDAAYEMAAIPSEQQFTLTITRDLGYWLLVAAGAIGVVVFFASLNDAFGDHRSGLNPWIAAVGALSGLVMAGGPLIPEGLASFSDNWYVSDAPGSPPAMLLTTRLVQLGLLALAALIGFLSVRRWGLGVAVGGGMPSIWLTVSTLFELGENPAGPGYNNPGASSMGVHGVTIIGASALLAFALLAVVAAYDQASRGY
;
A
#
# COMPACT_ATOMS: atom_id res chain seq x y z
N MET A 1 -41.88 -8.76 -13.14
CA MET A 1 -41.03 -8.49 -14.33
C MET A 1 -39.59 -8.91 -14.01
N GLN A 2 -38.67 -8.95 -14.97
CA GLN A 2 -37.25 -9.25 -14.70
C GLN A 2 -36.40 -8.00 -14.97
N CYS A 3 -35.49 -7.67 -14.05
CA CYS A 3 -34.57 -6.55 -14.23
C CYS A 3 -33.67 -6.79 -15.44
N HIS A 4 -33.58 -5.81 -16.36
CA HIS A 4 -32.76 -5.93 -17.58
C HIS A 4 -31.25 -5.96 -17.31
N GLU A 5 -30.79 -5.40 -16.18
CA GLU A 5 -29.37 -5.41 -15.82
C GLU A 5 -28.98 -6.72 -15.13
N CYS A 6 -29.62 -7.06 -14.01
CA CYS A 6 -29.17 -8.18 -13.19
C CYS A 6 -29.92 -9.50 -13.43
N GLY A 7 -31.11 -9.45 -14.06
CA GLY A 7 -31.98 -10.60 -14.33
C GLY A 7 -32.88 -11.01 -13.16
N ASN A 8 -32.83 -10.29 -12.03
CA ASN A 8 -33.56 -10.66 -10.83
C ASN A 8 -35.07 -10.41 -10.98
N SER A 9 -35.91 -11.19 -10.29
CA SER A 9 -37.36 -11.02 -10.31
C SER A 9 -37.75 -9.77 -9.53
N VAL A 10 -38.50 -8.86 -10.16
CA VAL A 10 -38.91 -7.58 -9.57
C VAL A 10 -40.44 -7.46 -9.57
N ALA A 11 -40.99 -6.88 -8.49
CA ALA A 11 -42.43 -6.63 -8.38
C ALA A 11 -42.86 -5.57 -9.42
N PRO A 12 -44.12 -5.60 -9.89
CA PRO A 12 -44.56 -4.72 -10.98
C PRO A 12 -44.48 -3.22 -10.66
N ASP A 13 -44.55 -2.85 -9.38
CA ASP A 13 -44.64 -1.46 -8.93
C ASP A 13 -43.29 -0.88 -8.47
N ASP A 14 -42.22 -1.68 -8.47
CA ASP A 14 -40.89 -1.24 -8.05
C ASP A 14 -40.24 -0.36 -9.13
N ARG A 15 -39.89 0.87 -8.76
CA ARG A 15 -39.20 1.82 -9.67
C ARG A 15 -37.73 1.48 -9.89
N PHE A 16 -37.15 0.70 -8.98
CA PHE A 16 -35.74 0.29 -9.00
C PHE A 16 -35.60 -1.18 -8.64
N CYS A 17 -34.62 -1.86 -9.21
CA CYS A 17 -34.30 -3.21 -8.81
C CYS A 17 -33.65 -3.19 -7.41
N THR A 18 -34.28 -3.85 -6.45
CA THR A 18 -33.76 -3.96 -5.07
C THR A 18 -32.43 -4.71 -4.95
N ALA A 19 -32.02 -5.44 -6.00
CA ALA A 19 -30.77 -6.19 -5.99
C ALA A 19 -29.57 -5.43 -6.57
N CYS A 20 -29.75 -4.65 -7.65
CA CYS A 20 -28.63 -3.97 -8.32
C CYS A 20 -28.81 -2.44 -8.46
N GLY A 21 -29.94 -1.88 -8.02
CA GLY A 21 -30.21 -0.45 -8.09
C GLY A 21 -30.67 0.08 -9.45
N ALA A 22 -30.74 -0.77 -10.49
CA ALA A 22 -31.15 -0.37 -11.84
C ALA A 22 -32.55 0.27 -11.87
N SER A 23 -32.72 1.38 -12.59
CA SER A 23 -34.04 2.00 -12.81
C SER A 23 -34.89 1.17 -13.76
N LEU A 24 -36.15 0.91 -13.40
CA LEU A 24 -37.07 0.07 -14.18
C LEU A 24 -38.11 0.87 -14.99
N ALA A 25 -37.96 2.19 -15.01
CA ALA A 25 -38.89 3.12 -15.66
C ALA A 25 -39.13 2.82 -17.15
N ASP A 26 -38.10 2.36 -17.87
CA ASP A 26 -38.19 2.07 -19.31
C ASP A 26 -38.99 0.80 -19.63
N GLN A 27 -39.19 -0.11 -18.66
CA GLN A 27 -40.02 -1.31 -18.85
C GLN A 27 -41.50 -1.08 -18.46
N GLN A 28 -41.77 -0.22 -17.48
CA GLN A 28 -43.14 0.10 -17.06
C GLN A 28 -43.89 0.88 -18.15
N ALA A 29 -43.21 1.75 -18.91
CA ALA A 29 -43.81 2.49 -20.02
C ALA A 29 -44.26 1.62 -21.21
N ALA A 30 -43.80 0.36 -21.30
CA ALA A 30 -44.18 -0.56 -22.36
C ALA A 30 -45.43 -1.40 -22.03
N THR A 31 -46.00 -1.26 -20.83
CA THR A 31 -47.12 -2.09 -20.36
C THR A 31 -48.36 -1.30 -19.94
N GLU A 32 -48.36 0.03 -20.04
CA GLU A 32 -49.60 0.80 -19.92
C GLU A 32 -50.41 0.69 -21.21
N PRO A 33 -51.68 0.25 -21.16
CA PRO A 33 -52.57 0.35 -22.29
C PRO A 33 -52.87 1.83 -22.51
N THR A 34 -52.47 2.35 -23.67
CA THR A 34 -52.98 3.61 -24.22
C THR A 34 -54.51 3.54 -24.31
N ASP A 35 -55.19 4.16 -23.35
CA ASP A 35 -56.53 4.70 -23.54
C ASP A 35 -56.39 5.89 -24.52
N ASP A 36 -56.44 5.59 -25.81
CA ASP A 36 -56.60 6.61 -26.84
C ASP A 36 -58.05 6.61 -27.31
N ASP A 37 -58.67 7.76 -27.06
CA ASP A 37 -60.05 8.09 -27.36
C ASP A 37 -60.36 7.88 -28.85
N THR A 38 -61.38 7.06 -29.11
CA THR A 38 -61.90 6.83 -30.46
C THR A 38 -62.49 8.10 -31.07
N ALA A 39 -61.97 8.49 -32.25
CA ALA A 39 -62.74 9.21 -33.27
C ALA A 39 -62.76 8.39 -34.57
N ALA A 40 -63.87 7.65 -34.73
CA ALA A 40 -64.61 7.28 -35.94
C ALA A 40 -63.85 6.96 -37.26
N VAL A 41 -64.15 5.80 -37.86
CA VAL A 41 -65.10 5.63 -38.99
C VAL A 41 -64.98 4.21 -39.59
N ASP A 42 -66.14 3.54 -39.68
CA ASP A 42 -66.58 2.45 -40.59
C ASP A 42 -65.65 1.29 -40.99
N ALA A 43 -66.08 0.05 -40.70
CA ALA A 43 -66.87 -0.75 -41.65
C ALA A 43 -67.05 -2.23 -41.18
N SER A 44 -68.32 -2.59 -41.00
CA SER A 44 -69.00 -3.83 -41.42
C SER A 44 -68.47 -5.25 -41.09
N ALA A 45 -69.38 -5.99 -40.43
CA ALA A 45 -69.71 -7.42 -40.57
C ALA A 45 -68.71 -8.45 -39.98
N SER A 46 -69.10 -9.53 -39.29
CA SER A 46 -70.37 -10.26 -39.24
C SER A 46 -70.38 -11.18 -37.99
N THR A 47 -71.56 -11.34 -37.39
CA THR A 47 -72.22 -12.58 -36.89
C THR A 47 -71.31 -13.73 -36.36
N VAL A 48 -71.48 -14.26 -35.14
CA VAL A 48 -72.44 -15.32 -34.77
C VAL A 48 -72.36 -15.58 -33.24
N ALA A 49 -73.51 -15.63 -32.58
CA ALA A 49 -73.78 -16.27 -31.27
C ALA A 49 -74.39 -17.68 -31.52
N PRO A 50 -74.76 -18.58 -30.55
CA PRO A 50 -74.99 -18.32 -29.11
C PRO A 50 -74.76 -19.52 -28.12
N SER A 51 -75.14 -19.29 -26.85
CA SER A 51 -75.80 -20.22 -25.88
C SER A 51 -74.95 -21.25 -25.10
N VAL A 52 -75.22 -21.72 -23.85
CA VAL A 52 -76.24 -21.56 -22.77
C VAL A 52 -75.75 -22.39 -21.52
N GLU A 53 -76.38 -22.20 -20.34
CA GLU A 53 -76.37 -22.96 -19.03
C GLU A 53 -75.35 -22.53 -17.95
N ALA A 54 -75.65 -22.16 -16.69
CA ALA A 54 -76.66 -22.48 -15.63
C ALA A 54 -76.18 -23.51 -14.57
N GLY A 55 -76.29 -23.14 -13.28
CA GLY A 55 -76.05 -23.95 -12.05
C GLY A 55 -75.03 -23.24 -11.12
N ASP A 56 -75.35 -22.57 -10.01
CA ASP A 56 -76.07 -22.91 -8.75
C ASP A 56 -75.16 -23.54 -7.66
N ASP A 57 -75.46 -23.21 -6.40
CA ASP A 57 -74.89 -23.65 -5.11
C ASP A 57 -73.59 -22.98 -4.60
N THR A 58 -73.36 -22.66 -3.31
CA THR A 58 -74.09 -22.20 -2.10
C THR A 58 -73.00 -22.07 -0.99
N ASP A 59 -73.14 -21.13 -0.02
CA ASP A 59 -72.79 -21.24 1.42
C ASP A 59 -71.32 -21.60 1.86
N GLU A 60 -70.66 -21.08 2.91
CA GLU A 60 -71.02 -20.34 4.13
C GLU A 60 -69.70 -19.96 4.87
N LEU A 61 -69.79 -18.98 5.78
CA LEU A 61 -69.06 -18.81 7.05
C LEU A 61 -68.21 -17.53 7.24
N ALA A 62 -68.44 -16.97 8.42
CA ALA A 62 -68.46 -15.56 8.78
C ALA A 62 -67.26 -15.14 9.68
N PRO A 63 -67.13 -13.84 10.02
CA PRO A 63 -65.99 -13.22 10.71
C PRO A 63 -66.27 -12.93 12.19
N THR A 64 -65.23 -12.59 13.00
CA THR A 64 -65.32 -11.57 14.08
C THR A 64 -63.97 -11.28 14.82
N GLU A 65 -63.75 -9.98 15.06
CA GLU A 65 -63.21 -9.28 16.27
C GLU A 65 -61.83 -9.69 16.88
N GLN A 66 -60.98 -8.83 17.47
CA GLN A 66 -61.22 -7.63 18.30
C GLN A 66 -59.89 -6.86 18.61
N VAL A 67 -59.94 -5.52 18.50
CA VAL A 67 -59.51 -4.44 19.46
C VAL A 67 -58.03 -4.11 19.82
N ASP A 68 -57.68 -2.86 19.46
CA ASP A 68 -56.91 -1.74 20.08
C ASP A 68 -55.55 -1.92 20.79
N THR A 69 -54.59 -1.06 20.41
CA THR A 69 -54.20 0.13 21.21
C THR A 69 -53.26 1.08 20.46
N VAL A 70 -53.56 2.38 20.50
CA VAL A 70 -52.70 3.54 20.11
C VAL A 70 -52.38 4.30 21.41
N PRO A 71 -51.19 4.94 21.55
CA PRO A 71 -51.20 6.41 21.56
C PRO A 71 -49.97 7.10 20.92
N ILE A 72 -50.28 8.09 20.06
CA ILE A 72 -49.87 9.51 20.10
C ILE A 72 -48.40 9.92 19.80
N ALA A 73 -48.34 10.92 18.91
CA ALA A 73 -47.22 11.55 18.24
C ALA A 73 -46.43 12.60 19.06
N VAL A 74 -45.24 12.95 18.56
CA VAL A 74 -44.58 14.25 18.79
C VAL A 74 -44.10 14.79 17.44
N VAL A 75 -44.48 16.04 17.15
CA VAL A 75 -44.06 16.89 16.03
C VAL A 75 -43.50 18.18 16.63
N GLU A 76 -42.30 18.59 16.24
CA GLU A 76 -41.70 19.94 16.37
C GLU A 76 -40.55 20.00 15.32
N THR A 77 -40.75 20.56 14.11
CA THR A 77 -40.49 21.94 13.62
C THR A 77 -39.04 22.48 13.70
N ALA A 78 -38.40 22.53 12.52
CA ALA A 78 -37.48 23.50 11.85
C ALA A 78 -36.81 24.65 12.67
N GLU A 79 -35.59 25.15 12.43
CA GLU A 79 -34.76 25.42 11.22
C GLU A 79 -33.22 25.50 11.61
N PRO A 80 -32.28 26.14 10.85
CA PRO A 80 -31.55 25.67 9.67
C PRO A 80 -30.00 25.79 9.83
N ASP A 81 -29.26 25.54 8.73
CA ASP A 81 -27.83 25.80 8.50
C ASP A 81 -26.90 24.58 8.58
N ASP A 82 -26.94 23.75 7.53
CA ASP A 82 -25.72 23.11 7.02
C ASP A 82 -25.71 23.19 5.48
N VAL A 83 -25.10 24.27 5.00
CA VAL A 83 -24.75 24.49 3.59
C VAL A 83 -23.36 23.89 3.38
N TRP A 84 -23.32 22.58 3.10
CA TRP A 84 -22.22 21.94 2.39
C TRP A 84 -22.85 21.05 1.33
N GLY A 85 -22.74 21.50 0.08
CA GLY A 85 -23.40 20.90 -1.06
C GLY A 85 -22.93 19.47 -1.32
N ASP A 86 -23.92 18.61 -1.55
CA ASP A 86 -23.84 17.29 -2.16
C ASP A 86 -23.35 17.39 -3.62
N ASP A 87 -22.05 17.60 -3.80
CA ASP A 87 -21.35 17.29 -5.05
C ASP A 87 -20.47 16.05 -4.83
N ASP A 88 -21.11 14.88 -4.76
CA ASP A 88 -20.40 13.61 -4.89
C ASP A 88 -19.91 13.44 -6.34
N PRO A 89 -18.60 13.28 -6.59
CA PRO A 89 -18.10 13.03 -7.92
C PRO A 89 -18.50 11.62 -8.39
N VAL A 90 -19.24 11.58 -9.49
CA VAL A 90 -19.66 10.38 -10.25
C VAL A 90 -18.45 9.67 -10.87
N TRP A 91 -17.62 8.97 -10.08
CA TRP A 91 -16.56 8.09 -10.60
C TRP A 91 -16.27 6.92 -9.65
N ALA A 92 -17.18 5.95 -9.59
CA ALA A 92 -16.88 4.52 -9.48
C ALA A 92 -18.20 3.76 -9.31
N ALA A 93 -18.66 3.07 -10.36
CA ALA A 93 -19.60 1.97 -10.18
C ALA A 93 -18.81 0.79 -9.60
N THR A 94 -18.64 0.76 -8.27
CA THR A 94 -18.21 -0.46 -7.59
C THR A 94 -19.37 -1.44 -7.62
N GLY A 95 -19.17 -2.56 -8.30
CA GLY A 95 -20.16 -3.65 -8.35
C GLY A 95 -20.46 -4.16 -6.94
N SER A 96 -21.74 -4.30 -6.63
CA SER A 96 -22.23 -4.86 -5.37
C SER A 96 -21.75 -6.31 -5.20
N VAL A 97 -21.25 -6.62 -4.00
CA VAL A 97 -20.94 -7.97 -3.54
C VAL A 97 -22.25 -8.69 -3.20
N ASP A 98 -22.54 -9.80 -3.88
CA ASP A 98 -23.63 -10.70 -3.51
C ASP A 98 -23.35 -11.36 -2.15
N THR A 99 -24.16 -11.06 -1.15
CA THR A 99 -24.21 -11.80 0.11
C THR A 99 -25.08 -13.04 -0.07
N ILE A 100 -24.48 -14.24 -0.06
CA ILE A 100 -25.22 -15.50 0.06
C ILE A 100 -24.65 -16.37 1.19
N GLY A 101 -25.50 -16.59 2.21
CA GLY A 101 -25.66 -17.83 2.96
C GLY A 101 -24.45 -18.39 3.73
N GLN A 102 -24.29 -17.99 4.99
CA GLN A 102 -23.46 -18.73 5.94
C GLN A 102 -24.04 -20.12 6.24
N PRO A 103 -23.28 -21.21 6.08
CA PRO A 103 -23.50 -22.39 6.90
C PRO A 103 -22.88 -22.16 8.29
N ILE A 104 -23.68 -22.35 9.33
CA ILE A 104 -23.21 -22.43 10.71
C ILE A 104 -22.32 -23.68 10.81
N ALA A 105 -21.01 -23.48 10.93
CA ALA A 105 -20.08 -24.55 11.27
C ALA A 105 -19.88 -24.59 12.79
N ASP A 106 -20.14 -25.75 13.37
CA ASP A 106 -19.97 -26.04 14.79
C ASP A 106 -18.54 -25.75 15.27
N THR A 107 -18.43 -25.02 16.38
CA THR A 107 -17.20 -24.84 17.17
C THR A 107 -16.57 -26.19 17.53
N PRO A 108 -15.30 -26.47 17.20
CA PRO A 108 -14.60 -27.60 17.80
C PRO A 108 -14.29 -27.31 19.28
N SER A 109 -14.74 -28.21 20.15
CA SER A 109 -14.47 -28.20 21.58
C SER A 109 -13.00 -28.50 21.89
N THR A 110 -12.52 -27.91 22.98
CA THR A 110 -11.14 -27.91 23.50
C THR A 110 -10.60 -29.26 24.02
N ASP A 111 -11.15 -30.41 23.62
CA ASP A 111 -10.85 -31.71 24.23
C ASP A 111 -9.88 -32.61 23.43
N GLN A 112 -9.14 -32.08 22.46
CA GLN A 112 -8.08 -32.83 21.76
C GLN A 112 -6.78 -32.03 21.63
N LEU A 113 -6.08 -31.87 22.75
CA LEU A 113 -4.65 -31.57 22.79
C LEU A 113 -3.90 -32.76 23.41
N PRO A 114 -2.86 -33.31 22.77
CA PRO A 114 -1.96 -34.24 23.45
C PRO A 114 -1.13 -33.49 24.49
N ALA A 115 -1.13 -34.02 25.72
CA ALA A 115 -0.40 -33.49 26.87
C ALA A 115 1.10 -33.35 26.58
N THR A 116 1.66 -32.16 26.82
CA THR A 116 3.10 -31.90 26.76
C THR A 116 3.69 -31.96 28.18
N GLU A 117 4.64 -32.86 28.40
CA GLU A 117 5.38 -33.01 29.66
C GLU A 117 6.32 -31.81 29.92
N PRO A 118 6.59 -31.44 31.18
CA PRO A 118 7.50 -30.34 31.50
C PRO A 118 8.96 -30.78 31.42
N ILE A 119 9.72 -30.14 30.51
CA ILE A 119 11.18 -30.26 30.43
C ILE A 119 11.80 -29.51 31.62
N THR A 120 12.49 -30.26 32.49
CA THR A 120 13.28 -29.72 33.59
C THR A 120 14.74 -29.67 33.14
N GLU A 121 15.26 -28.48 32.79
CA GLU A 121 16.70 -28.28 32.64
C GLU A 121 17.22 -27.28 33.66
N VAL A 122 17.99 -27.83 34.59
CA VAL A 122 18.77 -27.15 35.62
C VAL A 122 20.08 -26.69 34.99
N TRP A 123 20.29 -25.38 34.86
CA TRP A 123 21.63 -24.82 34.61
C TRP A 123 22.30 -24.44 35.93
N THR A 124 23.39 -25.13 36.23
CA THR A 124 24.28 -24.85 37.36
C THR A 124 25.14 -23.62 37.07
N ARG A 125 25.27 -22.75 38.08
CA ARG A 125 26.09 -21.52 38.07
C ARG A 125 27.48 -21.82 38.62
N PRO A 126 28.58 -21.56 37.90
CA PRO A 126 29.90 -21.46 38.51
C PRO A 126 30.18 -20.00 38.92
N GLY A 127 30.74 -19.84 40.12
CA GLY A 127 30.90 -18.57 40.82
C GLY A 127 32.09 -17.70 40.42
N SER A 128 31.93 -16.43 40.79
CA SER A 128 32.90 -15.50 41.40
C SER A 128 34.39 -15.64 41.08
N ALA A 129 34.94 -14.65 40.38
CA ALA A 129 36.16 -13.94 40.79
C ALA A 129 36.26 -12.59 40.06
N THR A 130 36.13 -11.50 40.79
CA THR A 130 36.56 -10.15 40.38
C THR A 130 38.07 -10.01 40.60
N PRO A 131 38.75 -9.19 39.79
CA PRO A 131 39.85 -8.40 40.32
C PRO A 131 39.58 -6.91 40.10
N ILE A 132 39.57 -6.21 41.24
CA ILE A 132 39.77 -4.77 41.35
C ILE A 132 41.25 -4.51 41.06
N VAL A 133 41.58 -3.60 40.15
CA VAL A 133 42.91 -2.97 40.10
C VAL A 133 42.72 -1.46 39.97
N THR A 134 43.23 -0.80 40.99
CA THR A 134 43.30 0.64 41.23
C THR A 134 44.35 1.32 40.35
N ALA A 135 44.16 2.61 40.10
CA ALA A 135 45.19 3.51 39.62
C ALA A 135 46.31 3.70 40.67
N GLU A 136 47.47 4.12 40.16
CA GLU A 136 48.65 4.71 40.84
C GLU A 136 49.96 3.87 40.78
N GLU A 137 50.81 4.31 39.84
CA GLU A 137 52.24 4.64 40.04
C GLU A 137 53.28 3.53 40.19
N VAL A 138 54.02 3.24 39.11
CA VAL A 138 55.48 3.00 39.15
C VAL A 138 56.12 3.53 37.86
N ALA A 139 56.96 4.54 38.01
CA ALA A 139 57.91 5.03 37.01
C ALA A 139 59.01 3.98 36.70
N ARG A 140 59.36 3.81 35.42
CA ARG A 140 60.76 3.64 34.95
C ARG A 140 60.90 3.55 33.43
N ASP A 141 61.77 4.44 32.94
CA ASP A 141 62.78 4.28 31.89
C ASP A 141 62.37 3.91 30.46
N ASP A 142 62.25 4.96 29.64
CA ASP A 142 62.52 4.93 28.19
C ASP A 142 64.02 4.72 27.94
N PRO A 143 64.37 3.86 26.97
CA PRO A 143 65.53 4.10 26.12
C PRO A 143 65.07 4.10 24.67
N TRP A 144 65.25 5.20 23.93
CA TRP A 144 65.51 5.31 22.48
C TRP A 144 65.19 6.74 22.02
N THR A 145 65.96 7.69 22.55
CA THR A 145 66.26 8.96 21.88
C THR A 145 67.48 8.76 20.99
N ASN A 146 67.34 9.02 19.69
CA ASN A 146 68.42 9.50 18.82
C ASN A 146 67.81 10.49 17.80
N GLU A 147 68.23 11.73 17.98
CA GLU A 147 67.95 13.00 17.29
C GLU A 147 68.44 13.03 15.81
N PRO A 148 68.21 14.08 14.96
CA PRO A 148 68.29 15.50 15.35
C PRO A 148 67.34 16.55 14.69
N GLY A 149 66.98 17.54 15.51
CA GLY A 149 67.34 18.95 15.29
C GLY A 149 66.68 19.73 14.15
N ILE A 150 65.49 20.28 14.40
CA ILE A 150 65.08 21.56 13.78
C ILE A 150 64.64 22.52 14.90
N THR A 151 65.55 23.42 15.24
CA THR A 151 65.32 24.61 16.05
C THR A 151 64.35 25.54 15.33
N ARG A 152 63.12 25.70 15.87
CA ARG A 152 62.28 26.87 15.58
C ARG A 152 62.25 27.77 16.79
N THR A 153 62.95 28.89 16.66
CA THR A 153 62.97 30.04 17.54
C THR A 153 61.55 30.57 17.79
N THR A 154 61.07 30.46 19.02
CA THR A 154 59.95 31.24 19.54
C THR A 154 60.45 32.65 19.88
N ALA A 155 60.22 33.60 18.98
CA ALA A 155 60.37 35.01 19.28
C ALA A 155 59.14 35.48 20.08
N MET A 156 59.35 35.65 21.38
CA MET A 156 58.44 36.33 22.30
C MET A 156 58.54 37.84 22.01
N THR A 157 57.44 38.48 21.57
CA THR A 157 57.37 39.94 21.47
C THR A 157 56.21 40.45 22.33
N THR A 158 56.50 41.51 23.07
CA THR A 158 55.75 42.08 24.19
C THR A 158 54.66 43.09 23.77
N ALA A 159 53.45 42.88 24.31
CA ALA A 159 52.45 43.86 24.81
C ALA A 159 51.77 44.89 23.84
N PRO A 160 50.67 45.55 24.24
CA PRO A 160 49.30 45.17 23.91
C PRO A 160 48.64 46.19 22.96
N GLY A 161 48.38 45.78 21.73
CA GLY A 161 47.45 46.49 20.85
C GLY A 161 46.04 46.02 21.13
N THR A 162 45.09 46.95 21.29
CA THR A 162 43.66 46.66 21.29
C THR A 162 43.33 45.82 20.06
N ALA A 163 43.16 44.52 20.27
CA ALA A 163 42.73 43.60 19.23
C ALA A 163 41.28 43.98 18.88
N GLN A 164 41.13 44.88 17.92
CA GLN A 164 39.96 44.91 17.08
C GLN A 164 39.83 43.49 16.54
N MET A 165 38.85 42.74 17.04
CA MET A 165 38.49 41.47 16.42
C MET A 165 38.34 41.76 14.93
N PRO A 166 39.04 41.04 14.03
CA PRO A 166 38.65 41.05 12.64
C PRO A 166 37.20 40.57 12.65
N VAL A 167 36.28 41.49 12.33
CA VAL A 167 34.92 41.12 11.94
C VAL A 167 35.13 40.25 10.71
N LEU A 168 35.21 38.94 10.91
CA LEU A 168 35.07 38.00 9.82
C LEU A 168 33.72 38.37 9.23
N PRO A 169 33.65 38.81 7.96
CA PRO A 169 32.36 38.98 7.32
C PRO A 169 31.68 37.63 7.48
N THR A 170 30.55 37.63 8.18
CA THR A 170 29.64 36.48 8.14
C THR A 170 29.51 36.13 6.67
N PRO A 171 29.75 34.89 6.25
CA PRO A 171 29.60 34.55 4.84
C PRO A 171 28.17 34.91 4.50
N ILE A 172 28.01 35.98 3.73
CA ILE A 172 26.74 36.35 3.13
C ILE A 172 26.32 35.07 2.43
N ARG A 173 25.26 34.45 2.94
CA ARG A 173 24.73 33.17 2.45
C ARG A 173 24.52 33.38 0.95
N GLU A 174 25.49 32.96 0.13
CA GLU A 174 25.41 33.15 -1.31
C GLU A 174 24.09 32.52 -1.72
N LYS A 175 23.20 33.33 -2.29
CA LYS A 175 21.88 32.85 -2.72
C LYS A 175 22.13 31.62 -3.58
N ALA A 176 21.70 30.46 -3.09
CA ALA A 176 21.90 29.21 -3.79
C ALA A 176 21.30 29.36 -5.19
N ARG A 177 22.16 29.37 -6.21
CA ARG A 177 21.72 29.56 -7.58
C ARG A 177 21.06 28.26 -8.02
N PHE A 178 19.81 28.37 -8.49
CA PHE A 178 19.09 27.24 -9.06
C PHE A 178 19.89 26.63 -10.21
N ARG A 179 20.10 25.32 -10.17
CA ARG A 179 20.78 24.55 -11.21
C ARG A 179 19.85 23.45 -11.69
N PHE A 180 19.62 23.40 -13.00
CA PHE A 180 18.88 22.28 -13.58
C PHE A 180 19.77 21.02 -13.54
N THR A 181 19.43 20.07 -12.67
CA THR A 181 20.17 18.82 -12.49
C THR A 181 19.48 17.67 -13.22
N ALA A 182 20.25 16.64 -13.60
CA ALA A 182 19.68 15.41 -14.15
C ALA A 182 18.69 14.77 -13.16
N VAL A 183 18.99 14.82 -11.85
CA VAL A 183 18.10 14.34 -10.79
C VAL A 183 16.75 15.05 -10.84
N LEU A 184 16.71 16.39 -10.94
CA LEU A 184 15.45 17.12 -11.06
C LEU A 184 14.67 16.68 -12.31
N ALA A 185 15.33 16.58 -13.46
CA ALA A 185 14.68 16.20 -14.72
C ALA A 185 14.03 14.81 -14.62
N PHE A 186 14.78 13.81 -14.15
CA PHE A 186 14.27 12.45 -14.00
C PHE A 186 13.26 12.32 -12.85
N SER A 187 13.38 13.11 -11.77
CA SER A 187 12.38 13.15 -10.70
C SER A 187 11.02 13.64 -11.21
N VAL A 188 11.00 14.68 -12.06
CA VAL A 188 9.73 15.19 -12.62
C VAL A 188 9.11 14.17 -13.57
N VAL A 189 9.91 13.62 -14.50
CA VAL A 189 9.41 12.60 -15.45
C VAL A 189 8.96 11.35 -14.70
N GLY A 190 9.76 10.85 -13.75
CA GLY A 190 9.43 9.70 -12.92
C GLY A 190 8.18 9.93 -12.08
N GLY A 191 8.01 11.13 -11.52
CA GLY A 191 6.81 11.52 -10.80
C GLY A 191 5.56 11.46 -11.67
N ILE A 192 5.61 12.04 -12.89
CA ILE A 192 4.48 12.00 -13.84
C ILE A 192 4.15 10.57 -14.24
N VAL A 193 5.16 9.77 -14.63
CA VAL A 193 4.94 8.37 -15.06
C VAL A 193 4.37 7.54 -13.91
N THR A 194 4.86 7.73 -12.69
CA THR A 194 4.33 7.04 -11.50
C THR A 194 2.88 7.44 -11.25
N LEU A 195 2.54 8.72 -11.27
CA LEU A 195 1.16 9.18 -11.10
C LEU A 195 0.22 8.59 -12.15
N LEU A 196 0.63 8.59 -13.43
CA LEU A 196 -0.15 7.96 -14.49
C LEU A 196 -0.31 6.45 -14.25
N SER A 197 0.72 5.77 -13.76
CA SER A 197 0.67 4.33 -13.49
C SER A 197 -0.27 3.94 -12.34
N LEU A 198 -0.48 4.83 -11.36
CA LEU A 198 -1.35 4.55 -10.20
C LEU A 198 -2.84 4.51 -10.57
N PHE A 199 -3.24 5.25 -11.61
CA PHE A 199 -4.65 5.41 -11.99
C PHE A 199 -5.01 4.78 -13.35
N ALA A 200 -4.01 4.36 -14.13
CA ALA A 200 -4.26 3.66 -15.39
C ALA A 200 -4.60 2.19 -15.15
N THR A 201 -5.45 1.62 -16.03
CA THR A 201 -5.77 0.18 -16.02
C THR A 201 -4.50 -0.65 -16.17
N ILE A 202 -4.29 -1.57 -15.23
CA ILE A 202 -3.12 -2.45 -15.17
C ILE A 202 -3.45 -3.78 -15.87
N VAL A 203 -4.58 -4.37 -15.52
CA VAL A 203 -5.06 -5.64 -16.09
C VAL A 203 -6.53 -5.47 -16.46
N SER A 204 -6.92 -5.97 -17.63
CA SER A 204 -8.32 -6.13 -18.00
C SER A 204 -8.61 -7.59 -18.29
N VAL A 205 -9.63 -8.13 -17.62
CA VAL A 205 -10.13 -9.50 -17.79
C VAL A 205 -11.58 -9.42 -18.27
N THR A 206 -11.81 -9.77 -19.54
CA THR A 206 -13.14 -9.74 -20.16
C THR A 206 -13.56 -11.13 -20.61
N SER A 207 -14.87 -11.40 -20.58
CA SER A 207 -15.48 -12.64 -21.04
C SER A 207 -16.51 -12.33 -22.11
N ASN A 208 -16.58 -13.14 -23.16
CA ASN A 208 -17.61 -13.01 -24.19
C ASN A 208 -19.00 -13.43 -23.70
N GLU A 209 -19.05 -14.21 -22.63
CA GLU A 209 -20.28 -14.76 -22.06
C GLU A 209 -20.38 -14.41 -20.57
N ARG A 210 -21.61 -14.33 -20.04
CA ARG A 210 -21.82 -14.15 -18.61
C ARG A 210 -21.44 -15.43 -17.88
N LEU A 211 -20.41 -15.34 -17.04
CA LEU A 211 -19.94 -16.45 -16.23
C LEU A 211 -20.72 -16.49 -14.91
N VAL A 212 -21.31 -17.64 -14.60
CA VAL A 212 -21.95 -17.90 -13.30
C VAL A 212 -20.89 -18.45 -12.36
N ARG A 213 -20.71 -17.83 -11.18
CA ARG A 213 -19.81 -18.37 -10.16
C ARG A 213 -20.37 -19.70 -9.64
N THR A 214 -19.54 -20.72 -9.69
CA THR A 214 -19.77 -22.02 -9.04
C THR A 214 -18.91 -22.11 -7.77
N PRO A 215 -19.17 -23.07 -6.86
CA PRO A 215 -18.31 -23.31 -5.69
C PRO A 215 -16.85 -23.66 -6.06
N GLU A 216 -16.61 -24.11 -7.30
CA GLU A 216 -15.29 -24.42 -7.85
C GLU A 216 -14.58 -23.18 -8.42
N THR A 217 -15.29 -22.06 -8.57
CA THR A 217 -14.71 -20.82 -9.10
C THR A 217 -13.68 -20.25 -8.13
N PRO A 218 -12.47 -19.87 -8.60
CA PRO A 218 -11.46 -19.29 -7.74
C PRO A 218 -11.99 -18.03 -7.03
N ALA A 219 -11.75 -17.91 -5.73
CA ALA A 219 -12.27 -16.80 -4.92
C ALA A 219 -11.80 -15.43 -5.44
N ALA A 220 -10.59 -15.37 -5.99
CA ALA A 220 -9.98 -14.16 -6.54
C ALA A 220 -10.44 -13.82 -7.98
N PHE A 221 -11.25 -14.67 -8.63
CA PHE A 221 -11.68 -14.44 -10.00
C PHE A 221 -12.77 -13.37 -10.10
N ARG A 222 -12.48 -12.27 -10.81
CA ARG A 222 -13.44 -11.23 -11.16
C ARG A 222 -13.13 -10.71 -12.56
N THR A 223 -14.18 -10.53 -13.37
CA THR A 223 -14.09 -9.84 -14.66
C THR A 223 -14.16 -8.33 -14.47
N GLY A 224 -13.46 -7.59 -15.32
CA GLY A 224 -13.37 -6.14 -15.28
C GLY A 224 -11.94 -5.64 -15.39
N ASP A 225 -11.83 -4.33 -15.21
CA ASP A 225 -10.57 -3.60 -15.23
C ASP A 225 -10.04 -3.47 -13.79
N TRP A 226 -8.72 -3.60 -13.65
CA TRP A 226 -8.02 -3.52 -12.39
C TRP A 226 -7.06 -2.33 -12.43
N ILE A 227 -7.24 -1.39 -11.51
CA ILE A 227 -6.30 -0.29 -11.24
C ILE A 227 -5.50 -0.57 -9.95
N SER A 228 -4.57 0.32 -9.58
CA SER A 228 -3.70 0.09 -8.42
C SER A 228 -4.46 -0.04 -7.10
N THR A 229 -5.60 0.64 -6.94
CA THR A 229 -6.45 0.53 -5.74
C THR A 229 -7.03 -0.88 -5.61
N ASP A 230 -7.55 -1.45 -6.72
CA ASP A 230 -8.17 -2.78 -6.68
C ASP A 230 -7.20 -3.90 -6.30
N LEU A 231 -5.90 -3.68 -6.55
CA LEU A 231 -4.83 -4.62 -6.17
C LEU A 231 -4.43 -4.46 -4.70
N ALA A 232 -4.35 -3.23 -4.21
CA ALA A 232 -4.18 -2.90 -2.79
C ALA A 232 -4.54 -1.43 -2.54
N ASP A 233 -5.51 -1.17 -1.68
CA ASP A 233 -6.10 0.17 -1.51
C ASP A 233 -5.11 1.20 -0.99
N ASN A 234 -4.12 0.75 -0.22
CA ASN A 234 -3.09 1.59 0.38
C ASN A 234 -1.90 1.90 -0.57
N MET A 235 -1.79 1.22 -1.72
CA MET A 235 -0.67 1.39 -2.66
C MET A 235 -0.61 2.77 -3.33
N PRO A 236 -1.72 3.37 -3.78
CA PRO A 236 -1.68 4.71 -4.37
C PRO A 236 -1.15 5.76 -3.40
N ILE A 237 -1.49 5.67 -2.11
CA ILE A 237 -0.97 6.60 -1.11
C ILE A 237 0.54 6.37 -0.90
N ALA A 238 1.00 5.12 -0.87
CA ALA A 238 2.43 4.81 -0.84
C ALA A 238 3.17 5.41 -2.06
N GLY A 239 2.59 5.26 -3.25
CA GLY A 239 3.08 5.85 -4.49
C GLY A 239 3.10 7.38 -4.44
N LEU A 240 2.06 8.02 -3.92
CA LEU A 240 1.98 9.48 -3.74
C LEU A 240 3.06 9.99 -2.77
N ILE A 241 3.27 9.32 -1.64
CA ILE A 241 4.36 9.66 -0.70
C ILE A 241 5.70 9.57 -1.44
N ALA A 242 5.92 8.51 -2.20
CA ALA A 242 7.15 8.32 -2.95
C ALA A 242 7.34 9.41 -4.03
N VAL A 243 6.30 9.78 -4.77
CA VAL A 243 6.33 10.88 -5.75
C VAL A 243 6.62 12.23 -5.09
N CYS A 244 5.96 12.53 -3.97
CA CYS A 244 6.20 13.75 -3.20
C CYS A 244 7.66 13.85 -2.76
N LEU A 245 8.23 12.77 -2.22
CA LEU A 245 9.63 12.71 -1.85
C LEU A 245 10.53 12.83 -3.09
N LEU A 246 10.26 12.09 -4.16
CA LEU A 246 11.02 12.13 -5.41
C LEU A 246 11.16 13.56 -5.97
N VAL A 247 10.03 14.28 -6.05
CA VAL A 247 9.97 15.63 -6.59
C VAL A 247 10.56 16.64 -5.61
N ALA A 248 10.24 16.56 -4.31
CA ALA A 248 10.79 17.44 -3.29
C ALA A 248 12.33 17.31 -3.21
N GLY A 249 12.84 16.07 -3.27
CA GLY A 249 14.26 15.78 -3.35
C GLY A 249 14.91 16.34 -4.62
N GLY A 250 14.26 16.15 -5.77
CA GLY A 250 14.71 16.69 -7.06
C GLY A 250 14.82 18.22 -7.04
N VAL A 251 13.78 18.90 -6.57
CA VAL A 251 13.75 20.37 -6.41
C VAL A 251 14.81 20.82 -5.42
N ALA A 252 14.92 20.17 -4.26
CA ALA A 252 15.90 20.57 -3.27
C ALA A 252 17.35 20.33 -3.75
N SER A 253 17.59 19.30 -4.57
CA SER A 253 18.88 19.09 -5.23
C SER A 253 19.25 20.25 -6.17
N ALA A 254 18.26 20.79 -6.89
CA ALA A 254 18.45 21.93 -7.80
C ALA A 254 18.82 23.23 -7.06
N PHE A 255 18.41 23.37 -5.81
CA PHE A 255 18.85 24.44 -4.90
C PHE A 255 20.16 24.12 -4.16
N GLY A 256 20.84 23.02 -4.50
CA GLY A 256 22.11 22.63 -3.86
C GLY A 256 21.95 22.09 -2.44
N TRP A 257 20.73 21.68 -2.04
CA TRP A 257 20.55 20.99 -0.76
C TRP A 257 21.15 19.59 -0.84
N ARG A 258 22.19 19.36 -0.04
CA ARG A 258 23.00 18.12 -0.10
C ARG A 258 22.23 16.83 0.20
N GLY A 259 21.11 16.92 0.94
CA GLY A 259 20.24 15.77 1.19
C GLY A 259 19.19 15.54 0.10
N GLY A 260 18.94 16.54 -0.77
CA GLY A 260 17.85 16.52 -1.73
C GLY A 260 17.99 15.43 -2.78
N SER A 261 19.16 15.30 -3.40
CA SER A 261 19.38 14.26 -4.41
C SER A 261 19.34 12.86 -3.81
N GLY A 262 19.85 12.67 -2.59
CA GLY A 262 19.70 11.41 -1.87
C GLY A 262 18.24 11.07 -1.60
N LEU A 263 17.44 12.05 -1.17
CA LEU A 263 16.01 11.88 -0.94
C LEU A 263 15.26 11.50 -2.23
N ALA A 264 15.60 12.12 -3.36
CA ALA A 264 15.09 11.72 -4.66
C ALA A 264 15.53 10.31 -5.06
N GLY A 265 16.80 9.97 -4.87
CA GLY A 265 17.33 8.64 -5.19
C GLY A 265 16.68 7.53 -4.37
N GLY A 266 16.51 7.75 -3.06
CA GLY A 266 15.80 6.83 -2.17
C GLY A 266 14.34 6.65 -2.57
N ALA A 267 13.64 7.76 -2.84
CA ALA A 267 12.26 7.71 -3.33
C ALA A 267 12.15 6.98 -4.68
N GLY A 268 13.14 7.13 -5.56
CA GLY A 268 13.22 6.36 -6.81
C GLY A 268 13.33 4.85 -6.57
N LEU A 269 14.13 4.40 -5.59
CA LEU A 269 14.18 2.99 -5.19
C LEU A 269 12.85 2.51 -4.59
N ALA A 270 12.17 3.35 -3.80
CA ALA A 270 10.85 3.02 -3.27
C ALA A 270 9.80 2.88 -4.38
N ILE A 271 9.80 3.77 -5.38
CA ILE A 271 8.92 3.66 -6.55
C ILE A 271 9.21 2.37 -7.31
N ALA A 272 10.48 2.02 -7.51
CA ALA A 272 10.84 0.76 -8.15
C ALA A 272 10.37 -0.47 -7.36
N GLY A 273 10.47 -0.43 -6.03
CA GLY A 273 9.96 -1.48 -5.15
C GLY A 273 8.44 -1.59 -5.19
N ILE A 274 7.72 -0.47 -5.10
CA ILE A 274 6.25 -0.44 -5.18
C ILE A 274 5.80 -0.94 -6.55
N ALA A 275 6.38 -0.44 -7.64
CA ALA A 275 6.04 -0.88 -9.00
C ALA A 275 6.27 -2.38 -9.19
N ALA A 276 7.37 -2.92 -8.66
CA ALA A 276 7.60 -4.36 -8.67
C ALA A 276 6.48 -5.10 -7.91
N LEU A 277 6.16 -4.69 -6.69
CA LEU A 277 5.10 -5.30 -5.90
C LEU A 277 3.75 -5.25 -6.63
N THR A 278 3.35 -4.10 -7.19
CA THR A 278 2.11 -3.94 -7.95
C THR A 278 2.07 -4.88 -9.16
N VAL A 279 3.18 -5.01 -9.90
CA VAL A 279 3.29 -5.96 -11.02
C VAL A 279 3.14 -7.41 -10.55
N GLY A 280 3.64 -7.74 -9.35
CA GLY A 280 3.41 -9.05 -8.73
C GLY A 280 1.95 -9.29 -8.38
N LEU A 281 1.30 -8.30 -7.75
CA LEU A 281 -0.11 -8.38 -7.34
C LEU A 281 -1.05 -8.47 -8.53
N ALA A 282 -0.72 -7.81 -9.64
CA ALA A 282 -1.45 -7.93 -10.90
C ALA A 282 -1.50 -9.37 -11.43
N GLN A 283 -0.60 -10.26 -10.98
CA GLN A 283 -0.61 -11.66 -11.38
C GLN A 283 -1.69 -12.49 -10.67
N ILE A 284 -2.18 -12.05 -9.50
CA ILE A 284 -3.28 -12.74 -8.78
C ILE A 284 -4.56 -12.85 -9.63
N PRO A 285 -5.13 -11.75 -10.17
CA PRO A 285 -6.32 -11.84 -11.01
C PRO A 285 -6.05 -12.54 -12.35
N ILE A 286 -4.81 -12.47 -12.87
CA ILE A 286 -4.41 -13.16 -14.11
C ILE A 286 -4.43 -14.68 -13.89
N ASP A 287 -3.83 -15.17 -12.82
CA ASP A 287 -3.76 -16.60 -12.52
C ASP A 287 -5.15 -17.14 -12.16
N ALA A 288 -5.95 -16.37 -11.41
CA ALA A 288 -7.34 -16.73 -11.14
C ALA A 288 -8.18 -16.87 -12.43
N ALA A 289 -7.91 -16.04 -13.44
CA ALA A 289 -8.57 -16.16 -14.75
C ALA A 289 -8.09 -17.39 -15.53
N TYR A 290 -6.80 -17.76 -15.44
CA TYR A 290 -6.29 -19.00 -16.01
C TYR A 290 -6.85 -20.24 -15.31
N GLU A 291 -6.95 -20.23 -13.99
CA GLU A 291 -7.59 -21.30 -13.21
C GLU A 291 -9.06 -21.46 -13.59
N MET A 292 -9.81 -20.35 -13.71
CA MET A 292 -11.20 -20.39 -14.18
C MET A 292 -11.33 -20.98 -15.59
N ALA A 293 -10.40 -20.65 -16.49
CA ALA A 293 -10.37 -21.21 -17.85
C ALA A 293 -10.05 -22.71 -17.87
N ALA A 294 -9.38 -23.23 -16.84
CA ALA A 294 -9.02 -24.64 -16.72
C ALA A 294 -10.15 -25.50 -16.14
N ILE A 295 -11.15 -24.89 -15.50
CA ILE A 295 -12.31 -25.62 -14.95
C ILE A 295 -13.15 -26.15 -16.11
N PRO A 296 -13.39 -27.48 -16.18
CA PRO A 296 -14.28 -28.05 -17.19
C PRO A 296 -15.67 -27.44 -17.06
N SER A 297 -16.17 -26.83 -18.13
CA SER A 297 -17.50 -26.24 -18.18
C SER A 297 -18.24 -26.72 -19.41
N GLU A 298 -19.56 -26.91 -19.27
CA GLU A 298 -20.43 -27.28 -20.40
C GLU A 298 -20.68 -26.10 -21.35
N GLN A 299 -20.54 -24.87 -20.84
CA GLN A 299 -20.68 -23.63 -21.59
C GLN A 299 -19.34 -23.22 -22.22
N GLN A 300 -19.30 -23.08 -23.54
CA GLN A 300 -18.12 -22.53 -24.21
C GLN A 300 -18.04 -21.02 -23.94
N PHE A 301 -16.97 -20.59 -23.30
CA PHE A 301 -16.66 -19.17 -23.12
C PHE A 301 -15.24 -18.87 -23.60
N THR A 302 -14.94 -17.59 -23.81
CA THR A 302 -13.59 -17.12 -24.12
C THR A 302 -13.23 -16.00 -23.17
N LEU A 303 -12.13 -16.17 -22.45
CA LEU A 303 -11.55 -15.16 -21.58
C LEU A 303 -10.44 -14.43 -22.31
N THR A 304 -10.54 -13.11 -22.36
CA THR A 304 -9.50 -12.22 -22.90
C THR A 304 -8.81 -11.54 -21.73
N ILE A 305 -7.54 -11.85 -21.53
CA ILE A 305 -6.69 -11.28 -20.48
C ILE A 305 -5.68 -10.36 -21.14
N THR A 306 -5.67 -9.08 -20.76
CA THR A 306 -4.75 -8.08 -21.31
C THR A 306 -3.97 -7.38 -20.22
N ARG A 307 -2.68 -7.15 -20.48
CA ARG A 307 -1.81 -6.27 -19.68
C ARG A 307 -1.83 -4.89 -20.33
N ASP A 308 -2.53 -3.97 -19.70
CA ASP A 308 -2.84 -2.66 -20.27
C ASP A 308 -1.72 -1.63 -20.05
N LEU A 309 -1.99 -0.38 -20.45
CA LEU A 309 -1.04 0.73 -20.36
C LEU A 309 -0.47 0.90 -18.95
N GLY A 310 -1.28 0.77 -17.90
CA GLY A 310 -0.87 0.90 -16.51
C GLY A 310 0.24 -0.09 -16.13
N TYR A 311 0.16 -1.34 -16.61
CA TYR A 311 1.20 -2.35 -16.39
C TYR A 311 2.56 -1.91 -16.92
N TRP A 312 2.59 -1.39 -18.15
CA TRP A 312 3.83 -0.91 -18.76
C TRP A 312 4.33 0.40 -18.16
N LEU A 313 3.42 1.27 -17.71
CA LEU A 313 3.78 2.47 -16.97
C LEU A 313 4.40 2.15 -15.62
N LEU A 314 3.96 1.11 -14.91
CA LEU A 314 4.61 0.63 -13.68
C LEU A 314 6.05 0.17 -13.95
N VAL A 315 6.25 -0.65 -14.99
CA VAL A 315 7.59 -1.10 -15.40
C VAL A 315 8.49 0.09 -15.74
N ALA A 316 7.96 1.06 -16.49
CA ALA A 316 8.68 2.29 -16.83
C ALA A 316 8.99 3.15 -15.59
N ALA A 317 8.03 3.32 -14.68
CA ALA A 317 8.21 4.06 -13.42
C ALA A 317 9.32 3.43 -12.58
N GLY A 318 9.35 2.09 -12.46
CA GLY A 318 10.40 1.39 -11.75
C GLY A 318 11.78 1.55 -12.40
N ALA A 319 11.86 1.46 -13.73
CA ALA A 319 13.11 1.70 -14.46
C ALA A 319 13.61 3.14 -14.26
N ILE A 320 12.73 4.14 -14.35
CA ILE A 320 13.08 5.55 -14.10
C ILE A 320 13.52 5.74 -12.65
N GLY A 321 12.84 5.13 -11.68
CA GLY A 321 13.21 5.17 -10.26
C GLY A 321 14.64 4.70 -10.01
N VAL A 322 15.04 3.59 -10.65
CA VAL A 322 16.43 3.09 -10.61
C VAL A 322 17.40 4.07 -11.28
N VAL A 323 17.03 4.67 -12.41
CA VAL A 323 17.84 5.70 -13.08
C VAL A 323 18.03 6.92 -12.20
N VAL A 324 16.99 7.39 -11.50
CA VAL A 324 17.08 8.52 -10.55
C VAL A 324 18.05 8.19 -9.41
N PHE A 325 17.99 6.96 -8.87
CA PHE A 325 18.94 6.51 -7.86
C PHE A 325 20.39 6.60 -8.36
N PHE A 326 20.69 6.07 -9.55
CA PHE A 326 22.04 6.17 -10.11
C PHE A 326 22.46 7.61 -10.42
N ALA A 327 21.55 8.44 -10.94
CA ALA A 327 21.80 9.86 -11.16
C ALA A 327 22.12 10.58 -9.84
N SER A 328 21.49 10.19 -8.73
CA SER A 328 21.75 10.77 -7.41
C SER A 328 23.12 10.42 -6.84
N LEU A 329 23.73 9.28 -7.23
CA LEU A 329 25.04 8.86 -6.73
C LEU A 329 26.16 9.83 -7.13
N ASN A 330 26.02 10.54 -8.25
CA ASN A 330 27.00 11.53 -8.67
C ASN A 330 27.18 12.64 -7.62
N ASP A 331 26.12 12.99 -6.91
CA ASP A 331 26.16 14.00 -5.85
C ASP A 331 26.72 13.43 -4.53
N ALA A 332 26.64 12.11 -4.32
CA ALA A 332 27.14 11.44 -3.12
C ALA A 332 28.66 11.60 -2.95
N PHE A 333 29.40 11.58 -4.07
CA PHE A 333 30.86 11.71 -4.07
C PHE A 333 31.35 13.14 -3.77
N GLY A 334 30.49 14.15 -3.92
CA GLY A 334 30.85 15.56 -3.67
C GLY A 334 30.81 16.00 -2.21
N ASP A 335 30.22 15.22 -1.30
CA ASP A 335 30.05 15.59 0.10
C ASP A 335 31.26 15.16 0.96
N HIS A 336 32.05 16.13 1.44
CA HIS A 336 33.32 15.90 2.13
C HIS A 336 33.26 16.07 3.66
N ARG A 337 32.07 16.29 4.25
CA ARG A 337 31.96 16.48 5.71
C ARG A 337 31.73 15.15 6.45
N SER A 338 32.36 15.05 7.62
CA SER A 338 32.26 13.89 8.50
C SER A 338 30.84 13.69 9.01
N GLY A 339 30.51 12.43 9.14
CA GLY A 339 29.16 11.94 9.15
C GLY A 339 28.47 11.88 10.50
N LEU A 340 27.18 11.53 10.41
CA LEU A 340 26.35 11.01 11.49
C LEU A 340 27.13 10.13 12.51
N ASN A 341 26.66 10.07 13.76
CA ASN A 341 27.22 9.13 14.74
C ASN A 341 27.17 7.69 14.18
N PRO A 342 28.30 6.94 14.15
CA PRO A 342 28.36 5.58 13.61
C PRO A 342 27.34 4.62 14.21
N TRP A 343 26.95 4.82 15.47
CA TRP A 343 25.90 4.01 16.11
C TRP A 343 24.52 4.26 15.52
N ILE A 344 24.18 5.51 15.23
CA ILE A 344 22.89 5.86 14.59
C ILE A 344 22.86 5.27 13.17
N ALA A 345 23.99 5.33 12.47
CA ALA A 345 24.13 4.70 11.15
C ALA A 345 23.98 3.17 11.21
N ALA A 346 24.71 2.49 12.11
CA ALA A 346 24.67 1.04 12.22
C ALA A 346 23.28 0.52 12.62
N VAL A 347 22.65 1.14 13.63
CA VAL A 347 21.33 0.70 14.11
C VAL A 347 20.23 1.10 13.13
N GLY A 348 20.33 2.24 12.46
CA GLY A 348 19.39 2.62 11.39
C GLY A 348 19.48 1.70 10.16
N ALA A 349 20.69 1.27 9.80
CA ALA A 349 20.89 0.27 8.76
C ALA A 349 20.29 -1.09 9.17
N LEU A 350 20.52 -1.51 10.41
CA LEU A 350 19.96 -2.75 10.96
C LEU A 350 18.44 -2.71 11.02
N SER A 351 17.82 -1.60 11.41
CA SER A 351 16.35 -1.50 11.47
C SER A 351 15.71 -1.63 10.10
N GLY A 352 16.33 -1.07 9.04
CA GLY A 352 15.88 -1.29 7.67
C GLY A 352 16.00 -2.74 7.20
N LEU A 353 17.07 -3.44 7.61
CA LEU A 353 17.19 -4.89 7.36
C LEU A 353 16.12 -5.70 8.10
N VAL A 354 15.86 -5.36 9.36
CA VAL A 354 14.79 -6.00 10.16
C VAL A 354 13.42 -5.76 9.52
N MET A 355 13.16 -4.54 9.04
CA MET A 355 11.93 -4.20 8.35
C MET A 355 11.77 -4.97 7.03
N ALA A 356 12.83 -5.09 6.23
CA ALA A 356 12.80 -5.84 4.97
C ALA A 356 12.78 -7.36 5.18
N GLY A 357 13.36 -7.85 6.27
CA GLY A 357 13.43 -9.27 6.60
C GLY A 357 12.15 -9.82 7.25
N GLY A 358 11.40 -8.97 7.97
CA GLY A 358 10.18 -9.36 8.66
C GLY A 358 9.15 -10.08 7.78
N PRO A 359 8.84 -9.61 6.55
CA PRO A 359 7.90 -10.27 5.64
C PRO A 359 8.38 -11.64 5.11
N LEU A 360 9.65 -12.00 5.32
CA LEU A 360 10.21 -13.30 4.93
C LEU A 360 10.06 -14.37 6.01
N ILE A 361 9.66 -13.98 7.22
CA ILE A 361 9.52 -14.90 8.34
C ILE A 361 8.23 -15.71 8.14
N PRO A 362 8.29 -17.04 8.04
CA PRO A 362 7.10 -17.85 7.87
C PRO A 362 6.23 -17.85 9.13
N GLU A 363 4.93 -17.97 8.94
CA GLU A 363 3.91 -18.06 9.99
C GLU A 363 3.15 -19.39 9.92
N GLY A 364 2.57 -19.80 11.04
CA GLY A 364 1.80 -21.05 11.14
C GLY A 364 2.65 -22.28 10.82
N LEU A 365 2.23 -23.05 9.81
CA LEU A 365 2.90 -24.28 9.37
C LEU A 365 3.84 -24.05 8.17
N ALA A 366 3.98 -22.82 7.69
CA ALA A 366 4.85 -22.53 6.56
C ALA A 366 6.33 -22.68 6.92
N SER A 367 7.12 -23.02 5.91
CA SER A 367 8.56 -23.14 6.00
C SER A 367 9.25 -21.92 5.38
N PHE A 368 10.50 -21.64 5.76
CA PHE A 368 11.25 -20.54 5.12
C PHE A 368 11.43 -20.74 3.61
N SER A 369 11.46 -22.01 3.15
CA SER A 369 11.51 -22.37 1.74
C SER A 369 10.32 -21.82 0.95
N ASP A 370 9.17 -21.61 1.59
CA ASP A 370 7.93 -21.17 0.93
C ASP A 370 8.02 -19.73 0.40
N ASN A 371 9.08 -18.99 0.78
CA ASN A 371 9.42 -17.71 0.14
C ASN A 371 9.88 -17.86 -1.32
N TRP A 372 10.29 -19.05 -1.73
CA TRP A 372 10.99 -19.30 -2.99
C TRP A 372 10.29 -20.32 -3.89
N TYR A 373 9.38 -21.13 -3.33
CA TYR A 373 8.67 -22.16 -4.08
C TYR A 373 7.25 -21.71 -4.41
N VAL A 374 6.88 -21.92 -5.68
CA VAL A 374 5.49 -22.05 -6.07
C VAL A 374 5.08 -23.47 -5.74
N SER A 375 4.09 -23.65 -4.86
CA SER A 375 3.47 -24.96 -4.70
C SER A 375 2.59 -25.26 -5.90
N ASP A 376 2.57 -26.49 -6.40
CA ASP A 376 1.68 -26.90 -7.50
C ASP A 376 0.19 -27.02 -7.08
N ALA A 377 -0.18 -26.44 -5.94
CA ALA A 377 -1.53 -26.47 -5.40
C ALA A 377 -2.36 -25.28 -5.93
N PRO A 378 -3.67 -25.46 -6.21
CA PRO A 378 -4.56 -24.36 -6.55
C PRO A 378 -4.48 -23.23 -5.51
N GLY A 379 -4.34 -21.98 -5.95
CA GLY A 379 -4.18 -20.82 -5.05
C GLY A 379 -2.77 -20.59 -4.49
N SER A 380 -1.73 -21.23 -5.04
CA SER A 380 -0.35 -20.90 -4.69
C SER A 380 0.05 -19.51 -5.22
N PRO A 381 0.92 -18.77 -4.51
CA PRO A 381 1.32 -17.44 -4.94
C PRO A 381 2.06 -17.52 -6.29
N PRO A 382 1.77 -16.60 -7.23
CA PRO A 382 2.42 -16.59 -8.53
C PRO A 382 3.93 -16.49 -8.41
N ALA A 383 4.68 -17.22 -9.25
CA ALA A 383 6.15 -17.08 -9.33
C ALA A 383 6.58 -15.61 -9.49
N MET A 384 5.84 -14.86 -10.30
CA MET A 384 6.09 -13.44 -10.51
C MET A 384 5.91 -12.64 -9.21
N LEU A 385 4.85 -12.90 -8.44
CA LEU A 385 4.63 -12.25 -7.13
C LEU A 385 5.78 -12.55 -6.15
N LEU A 386 6.25 -13.81 -6.10
CA LEU A 386 7.41 -14.18 -5.27
C LEU A 386 8.68 -13.43 -5.69
N THR A 387 8.95 -13.30 -6.99
CA THR A 387 10.13 -12.56 -7.44
C THR A 387 10.03 -11.07 -7.16
N THR A 388 8.87 -10.45 -7.38
CA THR A 388 8.73 -9.00 -7.26
C THR A 388 8.65 -8.53 -5.81
N ARG A 389 8.07 -9.32 -4.88
CA ARG A 389 8.18 -9.03 -3.45
C ARG A 389 9.64 -8.99 -2.99
N LEU A 390 10.47 -9.92 -3.48
CA LEU A 390 11.89 -9.96 -3.12
C LEU A 390 12.64 -8.76 -3.68
N VAL A 391 12.28 -8.31 -4.89
CA VAL A 391 12.80 -7.05 -5.45
C VAL A 391 12.42 -5.87 -4.56
N GLN A 392 11.15 -5.75 -4.15
CA GLN A 392 10.72 -4.67 -3.24
C GLN A 392 11.50 -4.67 -1.92
N LEU A 393 11.56 -5.83 -1.24
CA LEU A 393 12.24 -5.97 0.05
C LEU A 393 13.75 -5.74 -0.10
N GLY A 394 14.34 -6.23 -1.18
CA GLY A 394 15.75 -6.00 -1.51
C GLY A 394 16.07 -4.52 -1.74
N LEU A 395 15.21 -3.79 -2.44
CA LEU A 395 15.38 -2.35 -2.67
C LEU A 395 15.17 -1.53 -1.38
N LEU A 396 14.23 -1.92 -0.52
CA LEU A 396 14.06 -1.33 0.82
C LEU A 396 15.31 -1.53 1.68
N ALA A 397 15.82 -2.77 1.76
CA ALA A 397 17.05 -3.10 2.46
C ALA A 397 18.24 -2.31 1.90
N LEU A 398 18.37 -2.23 0.57
CA LEU A 398 19.42 -1.49 -0.11
C LEU A 398 19.37 0.01 0.24
N ALA A 399 18.18 0.63 0.19
CA ALA A 399 18.01 2.04 0.50
C ALA A 399 18.40 2.35 1.96
N ALA A 400 18.00 1.50 2.90
CA ALA A 400 18.38 1.66 4.31
C ALA A 400 19.88 1.45 4.54
N LEU A 401 20.46 0.38 3.98
CA LEU A 401 21.88 0.07 4.10
C LEU A 401 22.75 1.19 3.51
N ILE A 402 22.56 1.50 2.23
CA ILE A 402 23.33 2.55 1.56
C ILE A 402 23.09 3.89 2.24
N GLY A 403 21.84 4.19 2.59
CA GLY A 403 21.48 5.46 3.17
C GLY A 403 22.15 5.70 4.53
N PHE A 404 21.97 4.80 5.49
CA PHE A 404 22.56 4.97 6.81
C PHE A 404 24.08 4.76 6.82
N LEU A 405 24.61 3.74 6.10
CA LEU A 405 26.05 3.44 6.11
C LEU A 405 26.89 4.40 5.29
N SER A 406 26.30 5.22 4.41
CA SER A 406 27.04 6.32 3.80
C SER A 406 27.45 7.37 4.83
N VAL A 407 26.80 7.38 6.01
CA VAL A 407 27.04 8.31 7.13
C VAL A 407 26.96 9.78 6.69
N ARG A 408 26.29 10.10 5.58
CA ARG A 408 26.26 11.43 4.95
C ARG A 408 24.83 11.96 4.87
N ARG A 409 24.69 13.28 4.67
CA ARG A 409 23.36 13.90 4.46
C ARG A 409 22.66 13.36 3.22
N TRP A 410 23.42 13.08 2.17
CA TRP A 410 22.93 12.38 0.99
C TRP A 410 22.34 11.01 1.37
N GLY A 411 23.11 10.21 2.10
CA GLY A 411 22.66 8.88 2.52
C GLY A 411 21.40 8.92 3.40
N LEU A 412 21.32 9.87 4.32
CA LEU A 412 20.11 10.08 5.10
C LEU A 412 18.88 10.36 4.22
N GLY A 413 19.07 11.17 3.18
CA GLY A 413 18.05 11.37 2.15
C GLY A 413 17.61 10.04 1.54
N VAL A 414 18.56 9.19 1.13
CA VAL A 414 18.26 7.87 0.54
C VAL A 414 17.46 7.00 1.50
N ALA A 415 17.85 6.92 2.78
CA ALA A 415 17.14 6.12 3.77
C ALA A 415 15.71 6.61 4.02
N VAL A 416 15.51 7.94 4.15
CA VAL A 416 14.17 8.53 4.34
C VAL A 416 13.31 8.35 3.09
N GLY A 417 13.86 8.66 1.92
CA GLY A 417 13.17 8.52 0.63
C GLY A 417 12.75 7.08 0.35
N GLY A 418 13.65 6.12 0.62
CA GLY A 418 13.40 4.69 0.40
C GLY A 418 12.48 4.05 1.43
N GLY A 419 12.59 4.46 2.70
CA GLY A 419 11.86 3.83 3.81
C GLY A 419 10.43 4.34 4.00
N MET A 420 10.17 5.64 3.75
CA MET A 420 8.87 6.25 4.09
C MET A 420 7.66 5.58 3.41
N PRO A 421 7.69 5.25 2.10
CA PRO A 421 6.56 4.57 1.48
C PRO A 421 6.32 3.17 2.08
N SER A 422 7.37 2.43 2.43
CA SER A 422 7.23 1.14 3.12
C SER A 422 6.73 1.28 4.55
N ILE A 423 7.11 2.36 5.26
CA ILE A 423 6.56 2.66 6.60
C ILE A 423 5.06 2.93 6.49
N TRP A 424 4.64 3.68 5.46
CA TRP A 424 3.21 3.87 5.18
C TRP A 424 2.49 2.55 4.91
N LEU A 425 3.05 1.68 4.06
CA LEU A 425 2.46 0.35 3.81
C LEU A 425 2.30 -0.41 5.13
N THR A 426 3.35 -0.47 5.97
CA THR A 426 3.28 -1.11 7.30
C THR A 426 2.21 -0.50 8.21
N VAL A 427 2.12 0.83 8.29
CA VAL A 427 1.18 1.53 9.17
C VAL A 427 -0.26 1.31 8.69
N SER A 428 -0.51 1.49 7.40
CA SER A 428 -1.86 1.33 6.83
C SER A 428 -2.38 -0.09 6.96
N THR A 429 -1.53 -1.11 6.80
CA THR A 429 -1.92 -2.51 7.03
C THR A 429 -2.09 -2.85 8.50
N LEU A 430 -1.26 -2.28 9.38
CA LEU A 430 -1.38 -2.48 10.83
C LEU A 430 -2.70 -1.93 11.39
N PHE A 431 -3.19 -0.83 10.80
CA PHE A 431 -4.44 -0.18 11.19
C PHE A 431 -5.62 -0.52 10.30
N GLU A 432 -5.48 -1.51 9.41
CA GLU A 432 -6.54 -1.94 8.48
C GLU A 432 -7.17 -0.77 7.71
N LEU A 433 -6.34 0.17 7.24
CA LEU A 433 -6.78 1.34 6.49
C LEU A 433 -7.11 0.95 5.05
N GLY A 434 -8.37 0.59 4.80
CA GLY A 434 -8.90 0.17 3.50
C GLY A 434 -9.61 -1.18 3.60
N GLU A 435 -10.14 -1.66 2.48
CA GLU A 435 -10.76 -2.99 2.41
C GLU A 435 -9.70 -4.08 2.21
N ASN A 436 -8.65 -3.76 1.46
CA ASN A 436 -7.57 -4.68 1.10
C ASN A 436 -6.18 -4.04 1.20
N PRO A 437 -5.69 -3.71 2.41
CA PRO A 437 -4.38 -3.09 2.58
C PRO A 437 -3.25 -4.12 2.44
N ALA A 438 -2.20 -3.82 1.68
CA ALA A 438 -1.04 -4.69 1.49
C ALA A 438 0.23 -4.18 2.17
N GLY A 439 0.91 -5.07 2.91
CA GLY A 439 2.15 -4.74 3.62
C GLY A 439 3.38 -4.73 2.71
N PRO A 440 4.55 -4.29 3.21
CA PRO A 440 5.81 -4.57 2.53
C PRO A 440 5.97 -6.08 2.30
N GLY A 441 6.24 -6.49 1.07
CA GLY A 441 6.35 -7.89 0.69
C GLY A 441 5.01 -8.61 0.49
N TYR A 442 3.88 -7.88 0.48
CA TYR A 442 2.49 -8.38 0.46
C TYR A 442 2.09 -9.08 1.76
N ASN A 443 2.55 -10.31 1.99
CA ASN A 443 2.23 -11.09 3.18
C ASN A 443 3.36 -12.06 3.57
N ASN A 444 3.31 -12.52 4.83
CA ASN A 444 4.21 -13.54 5.33
C ASN A 444 3.81 -14.92 4.78
N PRO A 445 4.75 -15.82 4.46
CA PRO A 445 4.42 -17.19 4.05
C PRO A 445 3.59 -17.89 5.13
N GLY A 446 2.47 -18.51 4.75
CA GLY A 446 1.58 -19.21 5.68
C GLY A 446 0.62 -18.32 6.47
N ALA A 447 0.68 -17.00 6.30
CA ALA A 447 -0.28 -16.09 6.91
C ALA A 447 -1.67 -16.27 6.28
N SER A 448 -2.70 -16.43 7.12
CA SER A 448 -4.10 -16.54 6.69
C SER A 448 -4.80 -15.19 6.52
N SER A 449 -4.15 -14.10 6.93
CA SER A 449 -4.64 -12.72 6.77
C SER A 449 -3.52 -11.82 6.25
N MET A 450 -3.88 -10.67 5.69
CA MET A 450 -2.93 -9.65 5.22
C MET A 450 -2.41 -8.79 6.38
N GLY A 451 -1.91 -9.45 7.42
CA GLY A 451 -1.32 -8.84 8.60
C GLY A 451 0.17 -8.49 8.41
N VAL A 452 0.65 -7.56 9.22
CA VAL A 452 2.08 -7.26 9.31
C VAL A 452 2.72 -8.07 10.41
N HIS A 453 3.76 -8.84 10.10
CA HIS A 453 4.53 -9.53 11.12
C HIS A 453 5.17 -8.54 12.11
N GLY A 454 5.16 -8.88 13.41
CA GLY A 454 5.72 -8.03 14.47
C GLY A 454 7.18 -7.58 14.26
N VAL A 455 8.00 -8.37 13.57
CA VAL A 455 9.40 -8.00 13.25
C VAL A 455 9.44 -6.85 12.26
N THR A 456 8.56 -6.83 11.26
CA THR A 456 8.41 -5.71 10.33
C THR A 456 7.98 -4.44 11.06
N ILE A 457 7.07 -4.54 12.04
CA ILE A 457 6.61 -3.39 12.87
C ILE A 457 7.76 -2.84 13.70
N ILE A 458 8.54 -3.70 14.35
CA ILE A 458 9.74 -3.30 15.11
C ILE A 458 10.77 -2.65 14.18
N GLY A 459 11.00 -3.24 13.01
CA GLY A 459 11.88 -2.69 11.99
C GLY A 459 11.44 -1.30 11.53
N ALA A 460 10.15 -1.13 11.18
CA ALA A 460 9.59 0.13 10.70
C ALA A 460 9.62 1.23 11.77
N SER A 461 9.24 0.91 13.01
CA SER A 461 9.28 1.86 14.13
C SER A 461 10.72 2.28 14.47
N ALA A 462 11.65 1.33 14.51
CA ALA A 462 13.06 1.64 14.70
C ALA A 462 13.63 2.45 13.51
N LEU A 463 13.30 2.10 12.27
CA LEU A 463 13.72 2.83 11.07
C LEU A 463 13.27 4.29 11.13
N LEU A 464 12.01 4.52 11.49
CA LEU A 464 11.46 5.86 11.67
C LEU A 464 12.19 6.62 12.81
N ALA A 465 12.37 5.99 13.97
CA ALA A 465 13.04 6.61 15.11
C ALA A 465 14.50 7.00 14.77
N PHE A 466 15.26 6.09 14.16
CA PHE A 466 16.65 6.36 13.79
C PHE A 466 16.76 7.35 12.63
N ALA A 467 15.82 7.36 11.69
CA ALA A 467 15.75 8.40 10.66
C ALA A 467 15.52 9.79 11.30
N LEU A 468 14.60 9.91 12.25
CA LEU A 468 14.34 11.16 12.98
C LEU A 468 15.56 11.61 13.78
N LEU A 469 16.16 10.72 14.57
CA LEU A 469 17.39 11.01 15.33
C LEU A 469 18.50 11.47 14.38
N ALA A 470 18.63 10.83 13.23
CA ALA A 470 19.64 11.17 12.26
C ALA A 470 19.39 12.54 11.60
N VAL A 471 18.13 12.89 11.31
CA VAL A 471 17.73 14.22 10.82
C VAL A 471 18.07 15.29 11.87
N VAL A 472 17.71 15.05 13.13
CA VAL A 472 17.99 15.98 14.24
C VAL A 472 19.50 16.17 14.42
N ALA A 473 20.27 15.09 14.41
CA ALA A 473 21.73 15.16 14.50
C ALA A 473 22.34 15.93 13.32
N ALA A 474 21.87 15.69 12.10
CA ALA A 474 22.33 16.41 10.91
C ALA A 474 21.99 17.91 10.95
N TYR A 475 20.83 18.26 11.51
CA TYR A 475 20.41 19.65 11.71
C TYR A 475 21.25 20.35 12.78
N ASP A 476 21.48 19.72 13.92
CA ASP A 476 22.32 20.25 15.01
C ASP A 476 23.78 20.46 14.55
N GLN A 477 24.33 19.56 13.74
CA GLN A 477 25.64 19.76 13.11
C GLN A 477 25.63 20.97 12.16
N ALA A 478 24.54 21.17 11.41
CA ALA A 478 24.41 22.30 10.49
C ALA A 478 24.32 23.65 11.23
N SER A 479 23.58 23.70 12.34
CA SER A 479 23.39 24.92 13.12
C SER A 479 24.67 25.35 13.86
N ARG A 480 25.48 24.37 14.28
CA ARG A 480 26.76 24.63 14.98
C ARG A 480 27.92 25.00 14.05
N GLY A 481 27.72 25.00 12.73
CA GLY A 481 28.72 25.46 11.76
C GLY A 481 29.89 24.49 11.51
N TYR A 482 29.78 23.22 11.93
CA TYR A 482 30.77 22.17 11.66
C TYR A 482 30.76 21.70 10.19
#